data_AF-A0A2E4Y1C9-F1
#
_entry.id   AF-A0A2E4Y1C9-F1
#
_cell.length_a   1.000
_cell.length_b   1.000
_cell.length_c   1.000
_cell.angle_alpha   90.00
_cell.angle_beta   90.00
_cell.angle_gamma   90.00
#
_symmetry.space_group_name_H-M   'P 1'
#
loop_
_entity.id
_entity.type
_entity.pdbx_description
1 polymer ?
#
loop_
_entity_poly.entity_id
_entity_poly.type
_entity_poly.pdbx_seq_one_letter_code
_entity_poly.pdbx_strand_id
1 'polypeptide(L)'
;MSQQLDAIVDATETATNGILENLEGIDEAVDKLRESGAAPELCDAVSNRTMAAMENCTFQDITGQRVTKVVRSMKFVEERVNSMVELLGRETTEKLSQDLPQEEKTEEEKLLEGPQMAGAAISQDDIDALFD
;
A
#
# COMPACT_ATOMS: atom_id res chain seq x y z
N MET A 1 1.58 -12.74 -7.67
CA MET A 1 2.42 -12.15 -6.60
C MET A 1 2.96 -10.78 -6.98
N SER A 2 3.52 -10.60 -8.18
CA SER A 2 3.97 -9.28 -8.66
C SER A 2 2.91 -8.16 -8.49
N GLN A 3 1.66 -8.43 -8.86
CA GLN A 3 0.58 -7.44 -8.80
C GLN A 3 0.25 -6.98 -7.37
N GLN A 4 0.35 -7.87 -6.38
CA GLN A 4 0.11 -7.51 -4.97
C GLN A 4 1.24 -6.64 -4.42
N LEU A 5 2.48 -6.89 -4.86
CA LEU A 5 3.63 -6.06 -4.45
C LEU A 5 3.60 -4.68 -5.12
N ASP A 6 3.18 -4.59 -6.39
CA ASP A 6 2.92 -3.30 -7.04
C ASP A 6 1.80 -2.54 -6.31
N ALA A 7 0.71 -3.22 -5.94
CA ALA A 7 -0.39 -2.61 -5.18
C ALA A 7 0.03 -2.07 -3.80
N ILE A 8 1.02 -2.69 -3.14
CA ILE A 8 1.58 -2.16 -1.88
C ILE A 8 2.32 -0.85 -2.12
N VAL A 9 3.12 -0.75 -3.20
CA VAL A 9 3.81 0.49 -3.55
C VAL A 9 2.79 1.60 -3.79
N ASP A 10 1.81 1.34 -4.64
CA ASP A 10 0.78 2.32 -5.01
C ASP A 10 -0.07 2.76 -3.80
N ALA A 11 -0.49 1.81 -2.95
CA ALA A 11 -1.27 2.10 -1.76
C ALA A 11 -0.49 2.94 -0.75
N THR A 12 0.80 2.65 -0.55
CA THR A 12 1.63 3.41 0.39
C THR A 12 1.98 4.80 -0.11
N GLU A 13 2.17 4.98 -1.42
CA GLU A 13 2.34 6.30 -2.05
C GLU A 13 1.06 7.13 -1.95
N THR A 14 -0.09 6.54 -2.29
CA THR A 14 -1.40 7.19 -2.20
C THR A 14 -1.71 7.64 -0.77
N ALA A 15 -1.49 6.76 0.21
CA ALA A 15 -1.70 7.08 1.62
C ALA A 15 -0.77 8.23 2.09
N THR A 16 0.49 8.23 1.64
CA THR A 16 1.46 9.28 2.01
C THR A 16 1.07 10.62 1.42
N ASN A 17 0.67 10.67 0.15
CA ASN A 17 0.17 11.89 -0.49
C ASN A 17 -1.06 12.43 0.26
N GLY A 18 -2.01 11.56 0.61
CA GLY A 18 -3.17 11.96 1.40
C GLY A 18 -2.80 12.51 2.79
N ILE A 19 -1.78 11.94 3.45
CA ILE A 19 -1.28 12.48 4.72
C ILE A 19 -0.70 13.89 4.52
N LEU A 20 0.13 14.09 3.48
CA LEU A 20 0.74 15.39 3.18
C LEU A 20 -0.31 16.45 2.86
N GLU A 21 -1.30 16.14 2.03
CA GLU A 21 -2.42 17.05 1.73
C GLU A 21 -3.21 17.44 2.99
N ASN A 22 -3.44 16.49 3.90
CA ASN A 22 -4.10 16.79 5.18
C ASN A 22 -3.24 17.71 6.07
N LEU A 23 -1.91 17.53 6.09
CA LEU A 23 -1.00 18.40 6.85
C LEU A 23 -0.99 19.83 6.26
N GLU A 24 -1.00 19.97 4.94
CA GLU A 24 -1.14 21.28 4.27
C GLU A 24 -2.47 21.95 4.63
N GLY A 25 -3.58 21.19 4.62
CA GLY A 25 -4.88 21.70 5.04
C GLY A 25 -4.94 22.14 6.51
N ILE A 26 -4.19 21.46 7.40
CA ILE A 26 -4.03 21.87 8.80
C ILE A 26 -3.29 23.21 8.88
N ASP A 27 -2.20 23.38 8.12
CA ASP A 27 -1.45 24.65 8.12
C ASP A 27 -2.30 25.82 7.61
N GLU A 28 -3.08 25.63 6.54
CA GLU A 28 -4.03 26.65 6.07
C GLU A 28 -5.07 27.03 7.14
N ALA A 29 -5.55 26.05 7.91
CA ALA A 29 -6.49 26.30 9.00
C ALA A 29 -5.83 27.08 10.15
N VAL A 30 -4.57 26.76 10.46
CA VAL A 30 -3.77 27.46 11.46
C VAL A 30 -3.51 28.91 11.07
N ASP A 31 -3.25 29.18 9.78
CA ASP A 31 -3.07 30.54 9.27
C ASP A 31 -4.34 31.37 9.41
N LYS A 32 -5.50 30.81 9.05
CA LYS A 32 -6.81 31.47 9.27
C LYS A 32 -7.08 31.73 10.75
N LEU A 33 -6.71 30.82 11.64
CA LEU A 33 -6.81 31.02 13.09
C LEU A 33 -5.91 32.15 13.57
N ARG A 34 -4.69 32.25 13.04
CA ARG A 34 -3.75 33.33 13.35
C ARG A 34 -4.32 34.69 12.93
N GLU A 35 -4.87 34.80 11.73
CA GLU A 35 -5.55 36.01 11.24
C GLU A 35 -6.76 36.40 12.10
N SER A 36 -7.45 35.40 12.65
CA SER A 36 -8.61 35.58 13.54
C SER A 36 -8.23 35.98 14.97
N GLY A 37 -6.94 36.13 15.27
CA GLY A 37 -6.44 36.56 16.58
C GLY A 37 -6.17 35.43 17.58
N ALA A 38 -6.05 34.18 17.12
CA ALA A 38 -5.59 33.08 17.96
C ALA A 38 -4.17 33.33 18.50
N ALA A 39 -3.82 32.68 19.60
CA ALA A 39 -2.50 32.85 20.24
C ALA A 39 -1.37 32.45 19.27
N PRO A 40 -0.47 33.37 18.87
CA PRO A 40 0.57 33.10 17.87
C PRO A 40 1.47 31.91 18.25
N GLU A 41 1.78 31.76 19.54
CA GLU A 41 2.63 30.66 20.04
C GLU A 41 1.98 29.29 19.82
N LEU A 42 0.65 29.19 19.90
CA LEU A 42 -0.06 27.94 19.62
C LEU A 42 -0.08 27.64 18.13
N CYS A 43 -0.30 28.66 17.29
CA CYS A 43 -0.24 28.51 15.84
C CYS A 43 1.17 28.04 15.41
N ASP A 44 2.23 28.68 15.89
CA ASP A 44 3.62 28.28 15.61
C ASP A 44 3.89 26.85 16.10
N ALA A 45 3.38 26.47 17.27
CA ALA A 45 3.56 25.12 17.80
C ALA A 45 2.83 24.05 16.97
N VAL A 46 1.74 24.37 16.28
CA VAL A 46 1.07 23.44 15.36
C VAL A 46 1.84 23.39 14.04
N SER A 47 2.17 24.53 13.44
CA SER A 47 2.91 24.61 12.17
C SER A 47 4.28 23.91 12.23
N ASN A 48 4.99 24.00 13.37
CA ASN A 48 6.24 23.27 13.55
C ASN A 48 6.04 21.75 13.59
N ARG A 49 4.89 21.28 14.10
CA ARG A 49 4.58 19.84 14.16
C ARG A 49 4.14 19.30 12.81
N THR A 50 3.32 20.03 12.06
CA THR A 50 2.94 19.68 10.69
C THR A 50 4.17 19.60 9.80
N MET A 51 5.07 20.59 9.86
CA MET A 51 6.35 20.57 9.15
C MET A 51 7.19 19.34 9.50
N ALA A 52 7.37 19.04 10.80
CA ALA A 52 8.11 17.84 11.22
C ALA A 52 7.44 16.53 10.75
N ALA A 53 6.11 16.48 10.69
CA ALA A 53 5.38 15.34 10.16
C ALA A 53 5.57 15.17 8.65
N MET A 54 5.59 16.27 7.89
CA MET A 54 5.93 16.24 6.45
C MET A 54 7.34 15.72 6.22
N GLU A 55 8.32 16.20 7.00
CA GLU A 55 9.71 15.71 6.91
C GLU A 55 9.84 14.22 7.21
N ASN A 56 9.08 13.71 8.19
CA ASN A 56 9.06 12.28 8.49
C ASN A 56 8.51 11.45 7.32
N CYS A 57 7.53 11.98 6.57
CA CYS A 57 6.97 11.31 5.40
C CYS A 57 7.98 11.16 4.26
N THR A 58 9.04 11.98 4.22
CA THR A 58 10.12 11.86 3.22
C THR A 58 10.84 10.50 3.25
N PHE A 59 10.78 9.75 4.36
CA PHE A 59 11.31 8.39 4.44
C PHE A 59 10.57 7.40 3.51
N GLN A 60 9.33 7.71 3.12
CA GLN A 60 8.56 6.89 2.19
C GLN A 60 9.20 6.84 0.80
N ASP A 61 9.87 7.90 0.32
CA ASP A 61 10.55 7.89 -0.98
C ASP A 61 11.66 6.79 -1.03
N ILE A 62 12.53 6.77 -0.02
CA ILE A 62 13.59 5.74 0.08
C ILE A 62 12.99 4.34 0.22
N THR A 63 11.90 4.21 0.97
CA THR A 63 11.21 2.93 1.16
C THR A 63 10.58 2.46 -0.16
N GLY A 64 9.87 3.33 -0.87
CA GLY A 64 9.23 3.05 -2.16
C GLY A 64 10.26 2.63 -3.21
N GLN A 65 11.41 3.32 -3.29
CA GLN A 65 12.50 2.93 -4.18
C GLN A 65 13.05 1.53 -3.87
N ARG A 66 13.26 1.22 -2.59
CA ARG A 66 13.75 -0.09 -2.16
C ARG A 66 12.75 -1.21 -2.45
N VAL A 67 11.48 -1.00 -2.11
CA VAL A 67 10.41 -1.95 -2.39
C VAL A 67 10.29 -2.18 -3.89
N THR A 68 10.26 -1.12 -4.70
CA THR A 68 10.22 -1.21 -6.18
C THR A 68 11.36 -2.08 -6.73
N LYS A 69 12.58 -1.96 -6.17
CA LYS A 69 13.72 -2.80 -6.57
C LYS A 69 13.51 -4.27 -6.22
N VAL A 70 12.91 -4.57 -5.07
CA VAL A 70 12.54 -5.93 -4.67
C VAL A 70 11.46 -6.48 -5.61
N VAL A 71 10.42 -5.70 -5.92
CA VAL A 71 9.35 -6.11 -6.85
C VAL A 71 9.91 -6.44 -8.23
N ARG A 72 10.83 -5.62 -8.76
CA ARG A 72 11.51 -5.90 -10.04
C ARG A 72 12.31 -7.20 -10.02
N SER A 73 12.99 -7.48 -8.90
CA SER A 73 13.72 -8.74 -8.73
C SER A 73 12.77 -9.94 -8.71
N MET A 74 11.62 -9.82 -8.03
CA MET A 74 10.60 -10.87 -8.02
C MET A 74 9.98 -11.10 -9.40
N LYS A 75 9.68 -10.03 -10.15
CA LYS A 75 9.22 -10.11 -11.55
C LYS A 75 10.20 -10.88 -12.42
N PHE A 76 11.50 -10.62 -12.29
CA PHE A 76 12.53 -11.34 -13.02
C PHE A 76 12.57 -12.84 -12.68
N VAL A 77 12.43 -13.20 -11.41
CA VAL A 77 12.34 -14.61 -10.99
C VAL A 77 11.08 -15.26 -11.56
N GLU A 78 9.93 -14.59 -11.49
CA GLU A 78 8.64 -15.05 -12.02
C GLU A 78 8.72 -15.32 -13.53
N GLU A 79 9.31 -14.39 -14.31
CA GLU A 79 9.54 -14.57 -15.75
C GLU A 79 10.38 -15.81 -16.06
N ARG A 80 11.41 -16.08 -15.26
CA ARG A 80 12.25 -17.28 -15.48
C ARG A 80 11.60 -18.57 -15.07
N VAL A 81 10.86 -18.59 -13.97
CA VAL A 81 10.06 -19.75 -13.60
C VAL A 81 9.04 -20.05 -14.69
N ASN A 82 8.32 -19.04 -15.18
CA ASN A 82 7.37 -19.21 -16.29
C ASN A 82 8.03 -19.75 -17.55
N SER A 83 9.21 -19.24 -17.91
CA SER A 83 9.99 -19.76 -19.05
C SER A 83 10.38 -21.24 -18.86
N MET A 84 10.73 -21.65 -17.63
CA MET A 84 11.05 -23.06 -17.35
C MET A 84 9.80 -23.95 -17.43
N VAL A 85 8.65 -23.48 -16.93
CA VAL A 85 7.36 -24.18 -17.04
C VAL A 85 6.97 -24.39 -18.50
N GLU A 86 7.14 -23.38 -19.35
CA GLU A 86 6.89 -23.49 -20.79
C GLU A 86 7.77 -24.54 -21.46
N LEU A 87 9.05 -24.63 -21.08
CA LEU A 87 9.99 -25.62 -21.61
C LEU A 87 9.69 -27.06 -21.14
N LEU A 88 9.27 -27.23 -19.88
CA LEU A 88 8.94 -28.54 -19.28
C LEU A 88 7.59 -29.10 -19.78
N GLY A 89 6.73 -28.24 -20.31
CA GLY A 89 5.37 -28.55 -20.69
C GLY A 89 4.42 -28.53 -19.49
N ARG A 90 3.29 -27.81 -19.65
CA ARG A 90 2.33 -27.55 -18.55
C ARG A 90 1.81 -28.81 -17.86
N GLU A 91 1.57 -29.88 -18.62
CA GLU A 91 1.09 -31.16 -18.09
C GLU A 91 2.10 -31.83 -17.13
N THR A 92 3.40 -31.67 -17.38
CA THR A 92 4.47 -32.19 -16.53
C THR A 92 4.56 -31.38 -15.24
N THR A 93 4.46 -30.05 -15.35
CA THR A 93 4.48 -29.15 -14.20
C THR A 93 3.27 -29.33 -13.29
N GLU A 94 2.09 -29.54 -13.84
CA GLU A 94 0.87 -29.80 -13.06
C GLU A 94 1.01 -31.10 -12.24
N LYS A 95 1.54 -32.17 -12.83
CA LYS A 95 1.81 -33.41 -12.10
C LYS A 95 2.80 -33.21 -10.96
N LEU A 96 3.91 -32.50 -11.21
CA LEU A 96 4.89 -32.17 -10.18
C LEU A 96 4.31 -31.30 -9.05
N SER A 97 3.35 -30.43 -9.36
CA SER A 97 2.69 -29.58 -8.36
C SER A 97 1.73 -30.34 -7.45
N GLN A 98 1.13 -31.44 -7.92
CA GLN A 98 0.23 -32.28 -7.12
C GLN A 98 0.97 -33.12 -6.07
N ASP A 99 2.27 -33.38 -6.30
CA ASP A 99 3.13 -34.10 -5.37
C ASP A 99 3.69 -33.20 -4.25
N LEU A 100 3.45 -31.88 -4.30
CA LEU A 100 3.86 -30.95 -3.24
C LEU A 100 2.89 -31.04 -2.04
N PRO A 101 3.40 -31.05 -0.79
CA PRO A 101 2.55 -30.92 0.38
C PRO A 101 1.76 -29.62 0.33
N GLN A 102 0.44 -29.67 0.52
CA GLN A 102 -0.33 -28.45 0.77
C GLN A 102 -0.04 -27.97 2.19
N GLU A 103 0.54 -26.78 2.32
CA GLU A 103 0.59 -26.09 3.60
C GLU A 103 -0.82 -25.59 3.94
N GLU A 104 -1.40 -26.10 5.03
CA GLU A 104 -2.59 -25.50 5.63
C GLU A 104 -2.18 -24.16 6.25
N LYS A 105 -2.74 -23.07 5.74
CA LYS A 105 -2.60 -21.74 6.35
C LYS A 105 -3.15 -21.76 7.78
N THR A 106 -2.40 -21.18 8.70
CA THR A 106 -2.85 -20.90 10.06
C THR A 106 -4.00 -19.89 10.06
N GLU A 107 -4.76 -19.83 11.17
CA GLU A 107 -5.86 -18.86 11.30
C GLU A 107 -5.37 -17.39 11.21
N GLU A 108 -4.16 -17.09 11.69
CA GLU A 108 -3.57 -15.74 11.53
C GLU A 108 -3.24 -15.44 10.07
N GLU A 109 -2.69 -16.39 9.32
CA GLU A 109 -2.37 -16.20 7.90
C GLU A 109 -3.62 -16.02 7.02
N LYS A 110 -4.77 -16.52 7.47
CA LYS A 110 -6.06 -16.27 6.81
C LYS A 110 -6.58 -14.85 7.02
N LEU A 111 -6.11 -14.14 8.04
CA LEU A 111 -6.48 -12.75 8.31
C LEU A 111 -5.56 -11.74 7.62
N LEU A 112 -4.41 -12.18 7.12
CA LEU A 112 -3.45 -11.35 6.38
C LEU A 112 -3.90 -11.19 4.92
N GLU A 113 -5.01 -10.48 4.73
CA GLU A 113 -5.42 -9.98 3.42
C GLU A 113 -4.59 -8.74 3.08
N GLY A 114 -3.91 -8.76 1.94
CA GLY A 114 -3.13 -7.62 1.44
C GLY A 114 -4.03 -6.45 1.01
N PRO A 115 -3.44 -5.35 0.49
CA PRO A 115 -4.21 -4.25 -0.07
C PRO A 115 -5.22 -4.75 -1.10
N GLN A 116 -6.46 -4.24 -1.03
CA GLN A 116 -7.49 -4.60 -2.00
C GLN A 116 -7.07 -4.17 -3.41
N MET A 117 -7.12 -5.12 -4.34
CA MET A 117 -6.85 -4.87 -5.75
C MET A 117 -7.96 -3.98 -6.34
N ALA A 118 -7.62 -3.12 -7.30
CA ALA A 118 -8.58 -2.29 -8.00
C ALA A 118 -9.69 -3.15 -8.63
N GLY A 119 -10.95 -2.85 -8.31
CA GLY A 119 -12.13 -3.61 -8.77
C GLY A 119 -12.51 -4.83 -7.91
N ALA A 120 -11.76 -5.14 -6.85
CA ALA A 120 -12.13 -6.16 -5.86
C ALA A 120 -12.85 -5.55 -4.63
N ALA A 121 -13.01 -4.23 -4.59
CA ALA A 121 -13.81 -3.57 -3.57
C ALA A 121 -15.28 -3.96 -3.76
N ILE A 122 -15.93 -4.37 -2.68
CA ILE A 122 -17.38 -4.55 -2.65
C ILE A 122 -18.02 -3.20 -3.01
N SER A 123 -19.01 -3.20 -3.90
CA SER A 123 -19.63 -1.94 -4.32
C SER A 123 -20.47 -1.37 -3.18
N GLN A 124 -20.65 -0.05 -3.14
CA GLN A 124 -21.51 0.56 -2.13
C GLN A 124 -22.94 -0.01 -2.22
N ASP A 125 -23.42 -0.34 -3.42
CA ASP A 125 -24.70 -0.99 -3.64
C ASP A 125 -24.77 -2.38 -2.96
N ASP A 126 -23.67 -3.14 -2.95
CA ASP A 126 -23.57 -4.43 -2.25
C ASP A 126 -23.52 -4.24 -0.72
N ILE A 127 -22.94 -3.14 -0.23
CA ILE A 127 -22.94 -2.78 1.20
C ILE A 127 -24.35 -2.42 1.64
N ASP A 128 -25.03 -1.58 0.88
CA ASP A 128 -26.37 -1.10 1.21
C ASP A 128 -27.37 -2.26 1.24
N ALA A 129 -27.23 -3.25 0.35
CA ALA A 129 -28.02 -4.47 0.32
C ALA A 129 -27.86 -5.40 1.56
N LEU A 130 -26.83 -5.20 2.41
CA LEU A 130 -26.65 -5.94 3.66
C LEU A 130 -27.41 -5.33 4.84
N PHE A 131 -27.88 -4.08 4.71
CA PHE A 131 -28.56 -3.33 5.77
C PHE A 131 -30.04 -3.06 5.48
N ASP A 132 -30.54 -3.49 4.32
CA ASP A 132 -31.97 -3.56 3.94
C ASP A 132 -32.57 -4.96 4.18
#